data_AF-A0AA42YTR3-F1
#
_entry.id   AF-A0AA42YTR3-F1
#
_cell.length_a   1.000
_cell.length_b   1.000
_cell.length_c   1.000
_cell.angle_alpha   90.00
_cell.angle_beta   90.00
_cell.angle_gamma   90.00
#
_symmetry.space_group_name_H-M   'P 1'
#
loop_
_entity.id
_entity.type
_entity.pdbx_description
1 polymer ?
#
loop_
_entity_poly.entity_id
_entity_poly.type
_entity_poly.pdbx_seq_one_letter_code
_entity_poly.pdbx_strand_id
1 'polypeptide(L)'
;MDTKRWLVYAYIFLTAGLTLALTACGGGGGGVPPPPDTSAAAGFWHGTSTDQNNNTFPFGGIISTDGQLRFLIDEGDCFGTQFKGTFTMDGNAGSGTFTGYAGGICVFDNGGTLINGTINFTIVGTEITGTFSSQEYSGTFSLTYDPQADNPITLADLAGTWIGEEGDFSEIIVSADGSFTGTDDVYGCDLTGQISVIDPDLSITDVSVTVSGCDEPFNNDVYTGLGIWQQFDEGRETFAIVVSGTMSSAFGFFALLSDSGGDLWQGTWTLNTQETDWGIFNPELPLYTGSFLEIVGNSLRVVFIRDGLVESDTTGTFSVEGTTFTSQIDGQNLVGTYNFQNNNTKVVIYWSAEAGGDTEVYDKQTATPVYAFGLPYLQYRVYENTTSTYQAWVPMTKNNIPIQETDINDIRLLDSVGNVLTSTSEQFLTQTYMFLNCTATPCVQSGPYIEHAFLSNFTSLPADTYSFVVDTADGQVLNLDMPYPGQLVLPIVASSSMLSTWVGNDLALSWVNPTDSTNWSEVDQLRIRLLDSSGKVVLFISMSPTANNVTIDNNLLVQAAGLGDFTLSTWEVQTRAYNANNMNFARGISFRVAIATP
;
A
#
# COMPACT_ATOMS: atom_id res chain seq x y z
N MET A 1 -51.81 32.90 0.44
CA MET A 1 -51.38 33.39 -0.89
C MET A 1 -50.19 32.54 -1.31
N ASP A 2 -50.14 31.75 -2.37
CA ASP A 2 -51.13 31.21 -3.32
C ASP A 2 -50.44 29.97 -3.95
N THR A 3 -50.78 28.73 -3.54
CA THR A 3 -51.60 27.71 -4.22
C THR A 3 -51.19 27.26 -5.63
N LYS A 4 -50.73 25.99 -5.76
CA LYS A 4 -51.31 24.83 -6.51
C LYS A 4 -50.20 23.84 -7.01
N ARG A 5 -50.15 22.54 -6.62
CA ARG A 5 -51.02 21.35 -6.94
C ARG A 5 -50.80 20.85 -8.39
N TRP A 6 -50.65 19.58 -8.80
CA TRP A 6 -50.83 18.17 -8.35
C TRP A 6 -49.96 17.25 -9.28
N LEU A 7 -49.72 15.92 -9.13
CA LEU A 7 -50.68 14.78 -9.19
C LEU A 7 -49.99 13.42 -8.92
N VAL A 8 -50.73 12.56 -8.22
CA VAL A 8 -50.52 11.15 -7.87
C VAL A 8 -51.15 10.24 -8.94
N TYR A 9 -50.62 9.05 -9.19
CA TYR A 9 -51.40 7.94 -9.76
C TYR A 9 -51.21 6.65 -8.94
N ALA A 10 -52.34 6.19 -8.38
CA ALA A 10 -52.57 4.83 -7.92
C ALA A 10 -53.58 4.19 -8.87
N TYR A 11 -53.42 2.90 -9.19
CA TYR A 11 -54.46 2.10 -9.83
C TYR A 11 -54.61 0.77 -9.09
N ILE A 12 -55.85 0.52 -8.64
CA ILE A 12 -56.40 -0.75 -8.17
C ILE A 12 -57.47 -1.14 -9.19
N PHE A 13 -57.50 -2.41 -9.61
CA PHE A 13 -58.73 -3.06 -10.09
C PHE A 13 -58.78 -4.54 -9.67
N LEU A 14 -60.02 -4.96 -9.45
CA LEU A 14 -60.52 -6.12 -8.72
C LEU A 14 -60.49 -7.45 -9.52
N THR A 15 -60.23 -8.53 -8.78
CA THR A 15 -60.68 -9.94 -8.88
C THR A 15 -61.60 -10.41 -10.03
N ALA A 16 -61.27 -11.57 -10.60
CA ALA A 16 -62.23 -12.65 -10.94
C ALA A 16 -61.54 -14.02 -10.87
N GLY A 17 -62.14 -14.96 -10.14
CA GLY A 17 -61.55 -16.28 -9.85
C GLY A 17 -61.73 -17.33 -10.94
N LEU A 18 -60.88 -18.35 -10.89
CA LEU A 18 -61.15 -19.66 -11.45
C LEU A 18 -60.48 -20.74 -10.60
N THR A 19 -61.31 -21.46 -9.84
CA THR A 19 -60.99 -22.72 -9.16
C THR A 19 -60.82 -23.84 -10.18
N LEU A 20 -59.65 -24.48 -10.21
CA LEU A 20 -59.50 -25.86 -10.68
C LEU A 20 -58.65 -26.63 -9.66
N ALA A 21 -59.27 -27.65 -9.09
CA ALA A 21 -58.66 -28.62 -8.20
C ALA A 21 -57.70 -29.52 -8.96
N LEU A 22 -56.48 -29.65 -8.46
CA LEU A 22 -55.63 -30.81 -8.67
C LEU A 22 -55.13 -31.27 -7.31
N THR A 23 -55.68 -32.39 -6.85
CA THR A 23 -55.14 -33.21 -5.77
C THR A 23 -53.85 -33.87 -6.25
N ALA A 24 -52.75 -33.63 -5.55
CA ALA A 24 -51.56 -34.49 -5.63
C ALA A 24 -50.89 -34.59 -4.24
N CYS A 25 -51.13 -35.74 -3.63
CA CYS A 25 -50.21 -36.57 -2.84
C CYS A 25 -48.91 -35.94 -2.29
N GLY A 26 -48.75 -36.02 -0.97
CA GLY A 26 -47.56 -36.67 -0.39
C GLY A 26 -46.42 -35.76 0.10
N GLY A 27 -46.09 -35.92 1.38
CA GLY A 27 -44.75 -35.64 1.90
C GLY A 27 -44.63 -34.35 2.72
N GLY A 28 -45.15 -34.36 3.95
CA GLY A 28 -44.75 -33.40 4.97
C GLY A 28 -43.29 -33.63 5.37
N GLY A 29 -42.36 -33.06 4.60
CA GLY A 29 -41.00 -32.83 5.04
C GLY A 29 -40.97 -31.48 5.73
N GLY A 30 -40.70 -31.47 7.04
CA GLY A 30 -40.33 -30.24 7.74
C GLY A 30 -39.03 -29.73 7.16
N GLY A 31 -39.12 -28.96 6.08
CA GLY A 31 -38.01 -28.20 5.54
C GLY A 31 -37.63 -27.20 6.61
N VAL A 32 -36.44 -27.40 7.19
CA VAL A 32 -35.78 -26.39 8.00
C VAL A 32 -35.81 -25.10 7.16
N PRO A 33 -36.35 -23.98 7.67
CA PRO A 33 -36.28 -22.71 6.98
C PRO A 33 -34.84 -22.47 6.50
N PRO A 34 -34.62 -21.93 5.29
CA PRO A 34 -33.27 -21.57 4.88
C PRO A 34 -32.64 -20.69 5.98
N PRO A 35 -31.35 -20.90 6.30
CA PRO A 35 -30.65 -20.06 7.26
C PRO A 35 -30.91 -18.57 6.94
N PRO A 36 -31.14 -17.73 7.96
CA PRO A 36 -31.26 -16.29 7.74
C PRO A 36 -30.07 -15.79 6.94
N ASP A 37 -30.32 -14.95 5.94
CA ASP A 37 -29.28 -14.39 5.09
C ASP A 37 -28.52 -13.30 5.87
N THR A 38 -27.37 -13.67 6.42
CA THR A 38 -26.47 -12.78 7.15
C THR A 38 -25.49 -12.06 6.23
N SER A 39 -25.48 -12.34 4.92
CA SER A 39 -24.53 -11.77 3.96
C SER A 39 -24.61 -10.25 3.87
N ALA A 40 -25.79 -9.66 4.04
CA ALA A 40 -25.99 -8.21 4.01
C ALA A 40 -25.24 -7.44 5.11
N ALA A 41 -24.77 -8.12 6.15
CA ALA A 41 -24.00 -7.54 7.25
C ALA A 41 -22.50 -7.85 7.17
N ALA A 42 -22.09 -8.79 6.31
CA ALA A 42 -20.72 -9.26 6.28
C ALA A 42 -19.78 -8.17 5.79
N GLY A 43 -18.61 -8.06 6.42
CA GLY A 43 -17.66 -7.00 6.11
C GLY A 43 -16.75 -6.62 7.26
N PHE A 44 -15.91 -5.64 6.99
CA PHE A 44 -15.14 -4.91 7.98
C PHE A 44 -15.80 -3.57 8.25
N TRP A 45 -15.91 -3.21 9.53
CA TRP A 45 -16.69 -2.08 9.99
C TRP A 45 -15.88 -1.28 11.00
N HIS A 46 -15.94 0.06 10.91
CA HIS A 46 -15.20 0.94 11.81
C HIS A 46 -16.04 2.17 12.19
N GLY A 47 -15.83 2.72 13.37
CA GLY A 47 -16.60 3.85 13.86
C GLY A 47 -16.43 4.06 15.36
N THR A 48 -17.54 4.25 16.06
CA THR A 48 -17.50 4.55 17.50
C THR A 48 -18.56 3.80 18.28
N SER A 49 -18.25 3.55 19.55
CA SER A 49 -19.19 3.05 20.55
C SER A 49 -19.28 4.07 21.69
N THR A 50 -20.47 4.20 22.27
CA THR A 50 -20.74 5.07 23.43
C THR A 50 -21.38 4.24 24.53
N ASP A 51 -20.72 4.18 25.69
CA ASP A 51 -21.21 3.45 26.86
C ASP A 51 -22.34 4.20 27.59
N GLN A 52 -22.91 3.55 28.61
CA GLN A 52 -23.96 4.10 29.48
C GLN A 52 -23.52 5.32 30.31
N ASN A 53 -22.22 5.53 30.46
CA ASN A 53 -21.63 6.70 31.13
C ASN A 53 -21.36 7.84 30.14
N ASN A 54 -21.75 7.68 28.86
CA ASN A 54 -21.56 8.62 27.77
C ASN A 54 -20.08 8.84 27.42
N ASN A 55 -19.24 7.83 27.65
CA ASN A 55 -17.88 7.78 27.12
C ASN A 55 -17.92 7.21 25.70
N THR A 56 -17.36 7.95 24.75
CA THR A 56 -17.26 7.51 23.35
C THR A 56 -15.83 7.09 23.05
N PHE A 57 -15.65 5.94 22.42
CA PHE A 57 -14.36 5.40 22.02
C PHE A 57 -14.41 4.82 20.60
N PRO A 58 -13.25 4.82 19.89
CA PRO A 58 -13.07 4.10 18.64
C PRO A 58 -13.48 2.63 18.77
N PHE A 59 -14.19 2.13 17.76
CA PHE A 59 -14.78 0.80 17.77
C PHE A 59 -14.83 0.26 16.35
N GLY A 60 -14.36 -0.96 16.15
CA GLY A 60 -14.38 -1.59 14.84
C GLY A 60 -14.42 -3.10 14.93
N GLY A 61 -14.54 -3.77 13.78
CA GLY A 61 -14.43 -5.22 13.72
C GLY A 61 -15.06 -5.88 12.51
N ILE A 62 -15.10 -7.20 12.58
CA ILE A 62 -15.39 -8.09 11.45
C ILE A 62 -16.74 -8.77 11.70
N ILE A 63 -17.58 -8.78 10.66
CA ILE A 63 -18.81 -9.55 10.60
C ILE A 63 -18.66 -10.56 9.47
N SER A 64 -18.84 -11.85 9.76
CA SER A 64 -18.73 -12.92 8.76
C SER A 64 -20.09 -13.28 8.16
N THR A 65 -20.08 -13.91 6.99
CA THR A 65 -21.29 -14.36 6.29
C THR A 65 -22.06 -15.47 7.00
N ASP A 66 -21.44 -16.20 7.92
CA ASP A 66 -22.10 -17.20 8.78
C ASP A 66 -22.69 -16.59 10.08
N GLY A 67 -22.64 -15.27 10.23
CA GLY A 67 -23.28 -14.56 11.33
C GLY A 67 -22.42 -14.46 12.60
N GLN A 68 -21.11 -14.69 12.53
CA GLN A 68 -20.20 -14.35 13.63
C GLN A 68 -19.84 -12.87 13.61
N LEU A 69 -19.61 -12.31 14.79
CA LEU A 69 -19.06 -10.97 14.96
C LEU A 69 -17.83 -11.01 15.87
N ARG A 70 -16.87 -10.14 15.53
CA ARG A 70 -15.65 -9.86 16.30
C ARG A 70 -15.43 -8.37 16.29
N PHE A 71 -15.85 -7.68 17.35
CA PHE A 71 -15.55 -6.26 17.54
C PHE A 71 -14.40 -6.07 18.52
N LEU A 72 -13.70 -4.95 18.39
CA LEU A 72 -12.56 -4.56 19.22
C LEU A 72 -12.58 -3.07 19.51
N ILE A 73 -11.99 -2.71 20.65
CA ILE A 73 -11.58 -1.34 20.98
C ILE A 73 -10.14 -1.19 20.48
N ASP A 74 -9.96 -0.33 19.49
CA ASP A 74 -8.73 -0.10 18.74
C ASP A 74 -7.84 1.01 19.32
N GLU A 75 -8.32 1.79 20.29
CA GLU A 75 -7.52 2.83 20.95
C GLU A 75 -7.88 3.04 22.43
N GLY A 76 -6.95 3.65 23.18
CA GLY A 76 -7.17 4.09 24.56
C GLY A 76 -6.82 3.06 25.64
N ASP A 77 -7.19 3.35 26.89
CA ASP A 77 -6.80 2.54 28.06
C ASP A 77 -7.32 1.10 28.02
N CYS A 78 -8.36 0.84 27.22
CA CYS A 78 -8.98 -0.48 27.04
C CYS A 78 -8.68 -1.11 25.68
N PHE A 79 -7.59 -0.69 25.03
CA PHE A 79 -7.07 -1.33 23.83
C PHE A 79 -7.01 -2.86 23.98
N GLY A 80 -7.47 -3.57 22.94
CA GLY A 80 -7.53 -5.03 22.91
C GLY A 80 -8.76 -5.66 23.56
N THR A 81 -9.70 -4.84 24.09
CA THR A 81 -11.00 -5.36 24.54
C THR A 81 -11.78 -5.89 23.34
N GLN A 82 -12.17 -7.17 23.39
CA GLN A 82 -12.83 -7.87 22.29
C GLN A 82 -14.28 -8.24 22.64
N PHE A 83 -15.18 -8.15 21.67
CA PHE A 83 -16.54 -8.66 21.75
C PHE A 83 -16.76 -9.73 20.68
N LYS A 84 -16.91 -10.97 21.13
CA LYS A 84 -17.23 -12.14 20.29
C LYS A 84 -18.70 -12.44 20.37
N GLY A 85 -19.37 -12.61 19.24
CA GLY A 85 -20.79 -12.94 19.26
C GLY A 85 -21.27 -13.66 18.02
N THR A 86 -22.58 -13.95 18.03
CA THR A 86 -23.34 -14.40 16.88
C THR A 86 -24.64 -13.62 16.79
N PHE A 87 -25.15 -13.44 15.57
CA PHE A 87 -26.41 -12.73 15.33
C PHE A 87 -27.23 -13.41 14.23
N THR A 88 -28.49 -13.00 14.14
CA THR A 88 -29.41 -13.36 13.05
C THR A 88 -29.99 -12.10 12.46
N MET A 89 -30.32 -12.13 11.16
CA MET A 89 -30.95 -11.01 10.45
C MET A 89 -32.45 -11.25 10.21
N ASP A 90 -33.24 -10.19 10.33
CA ASP A 90 -34.62 -10.07 9.82
C ASP A 90 -34.71 -8.79 8.97
N GLY A 91 -34.59 -8.95 7.65
CA GLY A 91 -34.41 -7.84 6.73
C GLY A 91 -33.12 -7.06 7.04
N ASN A 92 -33.25 -5.79 7.37
CA ASN A 92 -32.11 -4.92 7.71
C ASN A 92 -31.81 -4.88 9.21
N ALA A 93 -32.57 -5.60 10.05
CA ALA A 93 -32.39 -5.61 11.50
C ALA A 93 -31.64 -6.87 11.94
N GLY A 94 -30.56 -6.69 12.70
CA GLY A 94 -29.78 -7.77 13.30
C GLY A 94 -30.00 -7.84 14.81
N SER A 95 -30.08 -9.05 15.36
CA SER A 95 -30.09 -9.28 16.81
C SER A 95 -29.28 -10.50 17.20
N GLY A 96 -28.56 -10.44 18.32
CA GLY A 96 -27.61 -11.49 18.70
C GLY A 96 -27.18 -11.45 20.15
N THR A 97 -26.18 -12.27 20.45
CA THR A 97 -25.53 -12.36 21.77
C THR A 97 -24.03 -12.18 21.63
N PHE A 98 -23.39 -11.63 22.65
CA PHE A 98 -21.94 -11.50 22.69
C PHE A 98 -21.35 -11.86 24.05
N THR A 99 -20.07 -12.22 24.04
CA THR A 99 -19.17 -12.32 25.17
C THR A 99 -18.07 -11.28 24.97
N GLY A 100 -17.93 -10.36 25.93
CA GLY A 100 -16.85 -9.39 25.98
C GLY A 100 -15.68 -9.91 26.81
N TYR A 101 -14.47 -9.67 26.33
CA TYR A 101 -13.19 -9.98 26.97
C TYR A 101 -12.45 -8.67 27.18
N ALA A 102 -12.17 -8.31 28.43
CA ALA A 102 -11.48 -7.05 28.73
C ALA A 102 -10.00 -7.14 28.30
N GLY A 103 -9.52 -6.11 27.59
CA GLY A 103 -8.13 -5.98 27.15
C GLY A 103 -7.26 -5.19 28.13
N GLY A 104 -5.96 -5.47 28.13
CA GLY A 104 -4.97 -4.73 28.90
C GLY A 104 -5.27 -4.66 30.40
N ILE A 105 -5.35 -3.44 30.94
CA ILE A 105 -5.64 -3.17 32.35
C ILE A 105 -7.13 -2.98 32.66
N CYS A 106 -8.01 -3.13 31.66
CA CYS A 106 -9.42 -2.85 31.83
C CYS A 106 -10.17 -3.98 32.53
N VAL A 107 -11.23 -3.57 33.23
CA VAL A 107 -12.26 -4.45 33.79
C VAL A 107 -13.61 -3.88 33.40
N PHE A 108 -14.59 -4.75 33.18
CA PHE A 108 -15.96 -4.31 32.99
C PHE A 108 -16.53 -3.75 34.31
N ASP A 109 -17.65 -3.04 34.24
CA ASP A 109 -18.31 -2.42 35.41
C ASP A 109 -18.64 -3.44 36.54
N ASN A 110 -18.71 -4.73 36.21
CA ASN A 110 -18.87 -5.84 37.17
C ASN A 110 -17.58 -6.23 37.93
N GLY A 111 -16.48 -5.52 37.68
CA GLY A 111 -15.15 -5.81 38.22
C GLY A 111 -14.48 -7.05 37.62
N GLY A 112 -15.07 -7.68 36.60
CA GLY A 112 -14.56 -8.87 35.94
C GLY A 112 -13.92 -8.59 34.58
N THR A 113 -13.27 -9.61 34.04
CA THR A 113 -12.65 -9.60 32.69
C THR A 113 -13.56 -10.18 31.61
N LEU A 114 -14.74 -10.66 31.99
CA LEU A 114 -15.74 -11.25 31.10
C LEU A 114 -17.11 -10.65 31.35
N ILE A 115 -17.84 -10.41 30.26
CA ILE A 115 -19.24 -9.99 30.32
C ILE A 115 -20.04 -10.66 29.20
N ASN A 116 -21.30 -10.99 29.46
CA ASN A 116 -22.20 -11.53 28.44
C ASN A 116 -23.38 -10.58 28.23
N GLY A 117 -23.78 -10.39 26.99
CA GLY A 117 -24.85 -9.47 26.64
C GLY A 117 -25.55 -9.81 25.34
N THR A 118 -26.44 -8.92 24.95
CA THR A 118 -27.18 -8.93 23.69
C THR A 118 -26.81 -7.72 22.85
N ILE A 119 -26.90 -7.87 21.54
CA ILE A 119 -26.67 -6.82 20.56
C ILE A 119 -27.88 -6.72 19.64
N ASN A 120 -28.29 -5.51 19.30
CA ASN A 120 -29.33 -5.23 18.31
C ASN A 120 -28.87 -4.10 17.42
N PHE A 121 -29.02 -4.23 16.10
CA PHE A 121 -28.58 -3.21 15.16
C PHE A 121 -29.45 -3.16 13.90
N THR A 122 -29.26 -2.11 13.11
CA THR A 122 -29.91 -1.93 11.81
C THR A 122 -28.88 -1.47 10.78
N ILE A 123 -29.01 -1.98 9.56
CA ILE A 123 -28.16 -1.63 8.42
C ILE A 123 -28.91 -0.72 7.47
N VAL A 124 -28.30 0.43 7.13
CA VAL A 124 -28.82 1.37 6.14
C VAL A 124 -27.68 1.79 5.21
N GLY A 125 -27.64 1.20 4.02
CA GLY A 125 -26.53 1.44 3.09
C GLY A 125 -25.22 0.91 3.65
N THR A 126 -24.22 1.79 3.78
CA THR A 126 -22.88 1.49 4.32
C THR A 126 -22.76 1.82 5.81
N GLU A 127 -23.88 1.93 6.54
CA GLU A 127 -23.87 2.24 7.97
C GLU A 127 -24.60 1.17 8.79
N ILE A 128 -23.98 0.80 9.92
CA ILE A 128 -24.61 0.03 11.00
C ILE A 128 -24.78 0.94 12.20
N THR A 129 -26.00 1.00 12.73
CA THR A 129 -26.27 1.62 14.04
C THR A 129 -26.93 0.61 14.95
N GLY A 130 -26.55 0.61 16.22
CA GLY A 130 -27.04 -0.39 17.16
C GLY A 130 -26.89 -0.05 18.62
N THR A 131 -27.33 -1.00 19.43
CA THR A 131 -27.28 -1.00 20.88
C THR A 131 -26.73 -2.32 21.38
N PHE A 132 -26.01 -2.28 22.50
CA PHE A 132 -25.62 -3.47 23.23
C PHE A 132 -26.06 -3.33 24.69
N SER A 133 -26.35 -4.47 25.33
CA SER A 133 -26.73 -4.49 26.74
C SER A 133 -26.29 -5.78 27.40
N SER A 134 -25.77 -5.67 28.60
CA SER A 134 -25.54 -6.75 29.55
C SER A 134 -26.20 -6.39 30.89
N GLN A 135 -25.90 -7.10 31.99
CA GLN A 135 -26.43 -6.73 33.31
C GLN A 135 -25.93 -5.37 33.80
N GLU A 136 -24.69 -5.01 33.48
CA GLU A 136 -24.02 -3.84 34.08
C GLU A 136 -23.28 -2.96 33.05
N TYR A 137 -23.30 -3.33 31.77
CA TYR A 137 -22.66 -2.58 30.70
C TYR A 137 -23.60 -2.49 29.50
N SER A 138 -23.96 -1.29 29.08
CA SER A 138 -24.84 -1.04 27.95
C SER A 138 -24.40 0.20 27.19
N GLY A 139 -24.87 0.35 25.96
CA GLY A 139 -24.48 1.48 25.12
C GLY A 139 -25.04 1.41 23.72
N THR A 140 -24.51 2.31 22.89
CA THR A 140 -24.85 2.45 21.47
C THR A 140 -23.59 2.40 20.63
N PHE A 141 -23.71 2.03 19.35
CA PHE A 141 -22.59 2.10 18.42
C PHE A 141 -23.06 2.55 17.04
N SER A 142 -22.14 3.16 16.30
CA SER A 142 -22.31 3.59 14.92
C SER A 142 -21.06 3.25 14.15
N LEU A 143 -21.19 2.43 13.12
CA LEU A 143 -20.11 1.91 12.30
C LEU A 143 -20.38 2.22 10.83
N THR A 144 -19.30 2.42 10.09
CA THR A 144 -19.27 2.59 8.64
C THR A 144 -18.55 1.39 8.03
N TYR A 145 -19.05 0.94 6.89
CA TYR A 145 -18.45 -0.15 6.11
C TYR A 145 -17.10 0.28 5.54
N ASP A 146 -16.08 -0.56 5.70
CA ASP A 146 -14.79 -0.38 5.05
C ASP A 146 -14.77 -1.16 3.72
N PRO A 147 -14.66 -0.46 2.56
CA PRO A 147 -14.64 -1.11 1.25
C PRO A 147 -13.43 -2.00 1.01
N GLN A 148 -12.39 -1.97 1.86
CA GLN A 148 -11.28 -2.90 1.75
C GLN A 148 -11.70 -4.36 2.01
N ALA A 149 -12.84 -4.59 2.67
CA ALA A 149 -13.40 -5.92 2.87
C ALA A 149 -13.88 -6.57 1.57
N ASP A 150 -14.17 -5.78 0.53
CA ASP A 150 -14.63 -6.26 -0.79
C ASP A 150 -13.49 -6.76 -1.68
N ASN A 151 -12.25 -6.84 -1.18
CA ASN A 151 -11.13 -7.38 -1.93
C ASN A 151 -11.10 -8.91 -1.80
N PRO A 152 -11.38 -9.68 -2.86
CA PRO A 152 -11.34 -11.14 -2.80
C PRO A 152 -9.97 -11.64 -2.37
N ILE A 153 -9.93 -12.64 -1.49
CA ILE A 153 -8.68 -13.25 -1.05
C ILE A 153 -8.66 -14.77 -1.26
N THR A 154 -7.48 -15.28 -1.62
CA THR A 154 -7.18 -16.70 -1.64
C THR A 154 -6.14 -17.05 -0.55
N LEU A 155 -6.08 -18.33 -0.16
CA LEU A 155 -5.04 -18.79 0.77
C LEU A 155 -3.62 -18.62 0.21
N ALA A 156 -3.47 -18.55 -1.12
CA ALA A 156 -2.18 -18.31 -1.74
C ALA A 156 -1.72 -16.86 -1.54
N ASP A 157 -2.66 -15.90 -1.45
CA ASP A 157 -2.35 -14.49 -1.21
C ASP A 157 -1.89 -14.26 0.24
N LEU A 158 -2.34 -15.10 1.17
CA LEU A 158 -1.89 -15.08 2.57
C LEU A 158 -0.56 -15.81 2.82
N ALA A 159 -0.06 -16.57 1.84
CA ALA A 159 1.13 -17.39 2.02
C ALA A 159 2.39 -16.52 2.10
N GLY A 160 3.17 -16.68 3.17
CA GLY A 160 4.38 -15.89 3.38
C GLY A 160 4.76 -15.77 4.85
N THR A 161 5.74 -14.92 5.10
CA THR A 161 6.20 -14.58 6.45
C THR A 161 5.63 -13.23 6.86
N TRP A 162 4.97 -13.23 8.02
CA TRP A 162 4.25 -12.12 8.59
C TRP A 162 4.94 -11.69 9.90
N ILE A 163 5.27 -10.41 10.04
CA ILE A 163 5.89 -9.84 11.25
C ILE A 163 4.83 -9.03 12.01
N GLY A 164 4.76 -9.18 13.33
CA GLY A 164 3.92 -8.34 14.17
C GLY A 164 4.43 -6.89 14.26
N GLU A 165 3.56 -5.90 14.09
CA GLU A 165 3.97 -4.48 14.14
C GLU A 165 4.28 -3.99 15.56
N GLU A 166 3.75 -4.65 16.60
CA GLU A 166 3.81 -4.16 17.99
C GLU A 166 4.37 -5.17 19.01
N GLY A 167 5.40 -5.93 18.63
CA GLY A 167 6.25 -6.65 19.58
C GLY A 167 5.65 -7.86 20.30
N ASP A 168 4.34 -8.08 20.28
CA ASP A 168 3.67 -9.23 20.92
C ASP A 168 3.74 -10.52 20.08
N PHE A 169 4.00 -10.42 18.78
CA PHE A 169 4.28 -11.57 17.91
C PHE A 169 5.51 -11.30 17.08
N SER A 170 6.49 -12.21 17.09
CA SER A 170 7.74 -12.01 16.37
C SER A 170 7.61 -12.40 14.91
N GLU A 171 7.00 -13.55 14.62
CA GLU A 171 6.92 -14.09 13.26
C GLU A 171 5.81 -15.13 13.13
N ILE A 172 5.01 -15.06 12.07
CA ILE A 172 4.12 -16.13 11.62
C ILE A 172 4.44 -16.49 10.18
N ILE A 173 4.60 -17.77 9.91
CA ILE A 173 4.81 -18.32 8.57
C ILE A 173 3.53 -19.04 8.15
N VAL A 174 2.86 -18.50 7.13
CA VAL A 174 1.63 -19.03 6.56
C VAL A 174 1.95 -19.81 5.28
N SER A 175 1.50 -21.05 5.22
CA SER A 175 1.59 -21.91 4.04
C SER A 175 0.43 -21.67 3.08
N ALA A 176 0.59 -22.04 1.82
CA ALA A 176 -0.44 -21.86 0.78
C ALA A 176 -1.74 -22.68 1.01
N ASP A 177 -1.73 -23.63 1.93
CA ASP A 177 -2.92 -24.36 2.38
C ASP A 177 -3.59 -23.72 3.61
N GLY A 178 -3.12 -22.54 4.04
CA GLY A 178 -3.60 -21.79 5.20
C GLY A 178 -3.07 -22.31 6.54
N SER A 179 -2.32 -23.40 6.58
CA SER A 179 -1.65 -23.82 7.82
C SER A 179 -0.55 -22.83 8.18
N PHE A 180 -0.36 -22.54 9.46
CA PHE A 180 0.70 -21.61 9.88
C PHE A 180 1.39 -22.04 11.16
N THR A 181 2.62 -21.56 11.32
CA THR A 181 3.43 -21.70 12.54
C THR A 181 4.04 -20.35 12.91
N GLY A 182 4.24 -20.08 14.19
CA GLY A 182 4.89 -18.86 14.63
C GLY A 182 5.40 -18.96 16.05
N THR A 183 6.09 -17.90 16.48
CA THR A 183 6.55 -17.74 17.86
C THR A 183 6.13 -16.38 18.40
N ASP A 184 5.91 -16.35 19.69
CA ASP A 184 5.76 -15.14 20.49
C ASP A 184 7.01 -15.02 21.36
N ASP A 185 7.90 -14.08 21.00
CA ASP A 185 9.17 -13.92 21.71
C ASP A 185 8.99 -13.28 23.10
N VAL A 186 7.86 -12.61 23.35
CA VAL A 186 7.59 -11.94 24.63
C VAL A 186 7.22 -12.96 25.69
N TYR A 187 6.33 -13.89 25.35
CA TYR A 187 5.83 -14.90 26.27
C TYR A 187 6.44 -16.29 26.03
N GLY A 188 7.26 -16.44 24.99
CA GLY A 188 7.88 -17.71 24.60
C GLY A 188 6.86 -18.75 24.12
N CYS A 189 5.73 -18.33 23.57
CA CYS A 189 4.71 -19.26 23.06
C CYS A 189 5.08 -19.75 21.66
N ASP A 190 4.85 -21.04 21.41
CA ASP A 190 4.76 -21.64 20.08
C ASP A 190 3.31 -21.56 19.59
N LEU A 191 3.14 -21.07 18.36
CA LEU A 191 1.85 -20.91 17.68
C LEU A 191 1.75 -21.90 16.53
N THR A 192 0.65 -22.64 16.48
CA THR A 192 0.30 -23.47 15.31
C THR A 192 -1.16 -23.28 14.98
N GLY A 193 -1.51 -23.17 13.70
CA GLY A 193 -2.90 -22.87 13.37
C GLY A 193 -3.29 -23.10 11.92
N GLN A 194 -4.52 -22.70 11.63
CA GLN A 194 -5.14 -22.81 10.33
C GLN A 194 -5.95 -21.55 10.02
N ILE A 195 -5.79 -21.05 8.80
CA ILE A 195 -6.60 -20.01 8.19
C ILE A 195 -7.47 -20.65 7.10
N SER A 196 -8.73 -20.25 6.98
CA SER A 196 -9.60 -20.69 5.89
C SER A 196 -10.45 -19.53 5.36
N VAL A 197 -10.65 -19.47 4.04
CA VAL A 197 -11.50 -18.47 3.40
C VAL A 197 -12.97 -18.86 3.63
N ILE A 198 -13.74 -17.98 4.31
CA ILE A 198 -15.17 -18.22 4.58
C ILE A 198 -16.00 -17.80 3.37
N ASP A 199 -15.67 -16.65 2.80
CA ASP A 199 -16.31 -16.09 1.62
C ASP A 199 -15.23 -15.64 0.63
N PRO A 200 -15.14 -16.24 -0.58
CA PRO A 200 -14.15 -15.85 -1.57
C PRO A 200 -14.39 -14.45 -2.15
N ASP A 201 -15.56 -13.85 -1.97
CA ASP A 201 -15.86 -12.51 -2.44
C ASP A 201 -15.46 -11.41 -1.44
N LEU A 202 -14.97 -11.79 -0.25
CA LEU A 202 -14.52 -10.88 0.81
C LEU A 202 -13.08 -11.20 1.26
N SER A 203 -12.40 -10.23 1.88
CA SER A 203 -11.07 -10.44 2.49
C SER A 203 -11.11 -11.07 3.90
N ILE A 204 -12.22 -11.74 4.25
CA ILE A 204 -12.49 -12.28 5.59
C ILE A 204 -12.19 -13.78 5.66
N THR A 205 -11.44 -14.18 6.69
CA THR A 205 -11.06 -15.58 6.93
C THR A 205 -11.48 -16.07 8.32
N ASP A 206 -11.69 -17.38 8.47
CA ASP A 206 -11.75 -18.06 9.76
C ASP A 206 -10.33 -18.39 10.21
N VAL A 207 -10.04 -18.21 11.49
CA VAL A 207 -8.71 -18.40 12.07
C VAL A 207 -8.81 -19.27 13.32
N SER A 208 -8.02 -20.34 13.37
CA SER A 208 -7.84 -21.19 14.55
C SER A 208 -6.38 -21.26 14.93
N VAL A 209 -6.04 -20.95 16.18
CA VAL A 209 -4.67 -20.93 16.71
C VAL A 209 -4.59 -21.81 17.95
N THR A 210 -3.65 -22.73 17.98
CA THR A 210 -3.23 -23.47 19.17
C THR A 210 -1.97 -22.82 19.71
N VAL A 211 -2.04 -22.38 20.97
CA VAL A 211 -0.92 -21.77 21.68
C VAL A 211 -0.32 -22.81 22.61
N SER A 212 1.00 -23.00 22.58
CA SER A 212 1.70 -23.96 23.43
C SER A 212 3.05 -23.41 23.89
N GLY A 213 3.69 -24.06 24.85
CA GLY A 213 5.07 -23.73 25.24
C GLY A 213 5.24 -22.51 26.16
N CYS A 214 4.17 -21.79 26.50
CA CYS A 214 4.24 -20.62 27.39
C CYS A 214 3.63 -20.84 28.77
N ASP A 215 3.67 -19.81 29.61
CA ASP A 215 3.13 -19.83 30.96
C ASP A 215 1.58 -19.88 30.94
N GLU A 216 1.02 -20.54 31.96
CA GLU A 216 -0.42 -20.50 32.23
C GLU A 216 -0.88 -19.04 32.42
N PRO A 217 -2.07 -18.65 31.94
CA PRO A 217 -3.19 -19.50 31.50
C PRO A 217 -3.26 -19.77 29.99
N PHE A 218 -2.24 -19.39 29.21
CA PHE A 218 -2.32 -19.42 27.74
C PHE A 218 -1.94 -20.77 27.13
N ASN A 219 -1.25 -21.62 27.90
CA ASN A 219 -0.65 -22.86 27.41
C ASN A 219 -1.68 -23.93 27.09
N ASN A 220 -1.57 -24.52 25.88
CA ASN A 220 -2.45 -25.56 25.34
C ASN A 220 -3.92 -25.13 25.19
N ASP A 221 -4.22 -23.84 25.02
CA ASP A 221 -5.56 -23.36 24.65
C ASP A 221 -5.69 -23.21 23.12
N VAL A 222 -6.93 -23.30 22.64
CA VAL A 222 -7.28 -23.11 21.23
C VAL A 222 -8.12 -21.84 21.10
N TYR A 223 -7.59 -20.89 20.35
CA TYR A 223 -8.23 -19.62 20.05
C TYR A 223 -8.89 -19.69 18.69
N THR A 224 -10.14 -19.24 18.59
CA THR A 224 -10.86 -19.18 17.31
C THR A 224 -11.46 -17.80 17.05
N GLY A 225 -11.47 -17.39 15.79
CA GLY A 225 -11.96 -16.07 15.43
C GLY A 225 -11.84 -15.75 13.96
N LEU A 226 -11.81 -14.46 13.66
CA LEU A 226 -11.85 -13.96 12.29
C LEU A 226 -10.54 -13.24 11.98
N GLY A 227 -10.12 -13.34 10.71
CA GLY A 227 -9.02 -12.58 10.14
C GLY A 227 -9.54 -11.67 9.02
N ILE A 228 -8.87 -10.55 8.82
CA ILE A 228 -9.10 -9.63 7.70
C ILE A 228 -7.76 -9.29 7.06
N TRP A 229 -7.70 -9.36 5.73
CA TRP A 229 -6.56 -8.89 4.95
C TRP A 229 -6.87 -7.53 4.35
N GLN A 230 -5.89 -6.63 4.42
CA GLN A 230 -5.98 -5.28 3.92
C GLN A 230 -4.71 -4.93 3.15
N GLN A 231 -4.87 -4.27 2.01
CA GLN A 231 -3.77 -3.67 1.26
C GLN A 231 -3.84 -2.15 1.42
N PHE A 232 -2.77 -1.55 1.92
CA PHE A 232 -2.64 -0.11 2.04
C PHE A 232 -2.02 0.49 0.78
N ASP A 233 -2.22 1.79 0.56
CA ASP A 233 -1.79 2.54 -0.63
C ASP A 233 -0.27 2.47 -0.92
N GLU A 234 0.52 2.04 0.06
CA GLU A 234 1.97 1.88 -0.01
C GLU A 234 2.40 0.48 -0.49
N GLY A 235 1.45 -0.39 -0.88
CA GLY A 235 1.73 -1.80 -1.19
C GLY A 235 2.05 -2.65 0.04
N ARG A 236 1.95 -2.06 1.24
CA ARG A 236 2.01 -2.80 2.50
C ARG A 236 0.73 -3.60 2.68
N GLU A 237 0.89 -4.89 2.86
CA GLU A 237 -0.20 -5.81 3.17
C GLU A 237 -0.22 -6.07 4.67
N THR A 238 -1.41 -5.96 5.25
CA THR A 238 -1.65 -6.23 6.67
C THR A 238 -2.69 -7.32 6.80
N PHE A 239 -2.42 -8.26 7.69
CA PHE A 239 -3.36 -9.29 8.10
C PHE A 239 -3.63 -9.12 9.60
N ALA A 240 -4.87 -8.78 9.94
CA ALA A 240 -5.29 -8.63 11.33
C ALA A 240 -6.10 -9.87 11.74
N ILE A 241 -5.79 -10.45 12.89
CA ILE A 241 -6.53 -11.59 13.46
C ILE A 241 -7.13 -11.22 14.80
N VAL A 242 -8.40 -11.61 15.00
CA VAL A 242 -9.15 -11.34 16.23
C VAL A 242 -9.70 -12.66 16.76
N VAL A 243 -8.98 -13.26 17.71
CA VAL A 243 -9.25 -14.63 18.18
C VAL A 243 -9.53 -14.66 19.68
N SER A 244 -10.26 -15.66 20.15
CA SER A 244 -10.61 -15.80 21.56
C SER A 244 -10.55 -17.26 21.99
N GLY A 245 -9.99 -17.52 23.17
CA GLY A 245 -9.98 -18.81 23.84
C GLY A 245 -11.10 -18.91 24.88
N THR A 246 -10.89 -19.77 25.88
CA THR A 246 -11.90 -20.03 26.91
C THR A 246 -11.99 -18.89 27.93
N MET A 247 -10.86 -18.28 28.28
CA MET A 247 -10.76 -17.27 29.35
C MET A 247 -10.14 -15.94 28.91
N SER A 248 -9.65 -15.85 27.68
CA SER A 248 -8.85 -14.73 27.17
C SER A 248 -9.18 -14.47 25.70
N SER A 249 -8.93 -13.24 25.27
CA SER A 249 -8.88 -12.83 23.87
C SER A 249 -7.44 -12.56 23.47
N ALA A 250 -7.13 -12.75 22.19
CA ALA A 250 -5.88 -12.31 21.58
C ALA A 250 -6.19 -11.55 20.29
N PHE A 251 -5.43 -10.50 20.05
CA PHE A 251 -5.54 -9.65 18.88
C PHE A 251 -4.14 -9.39 18.36
N GLY A 252 -3.95 -9.52 17.05
CA GLY A 252 -2.65 -9.33 16.42
C GLY A 252 -2.79 -8.66 15.05
N PHE A 253 -1.92 -7.69 14.80
CA PHE A 253 -1.68 -7.10 13.49
C PHE A 253 -0.35 -7.60 12.94
N PHE A 254 -0.37 -8.13 11.72
CA PHE A 254 0.81 -8.60 11.06
C PHE A 254 1.00 -7.89 9.72
N ALA A 255 2.24 -7.50 9.41
CA ALA A 255 2.64 -6.99 8.12
C ALA A 255 3.42 -8.07 7.34
N LEU A 256 3.13 -8.22 6.05
CA LEU A 256 3.86 -9.16 5.20
C LEU A 256 5.30 -8.64 4.97
N LEU A 257 6.29 -9.49 5.21
CA LEU A 257 7.64 -9.28 4.68
C LEU A 257 7.58 -9.42 3.15
N SER A 258 7.31 -8.32 2.45
CA SER A 258 7.70 -8.28 1.05
C SER A 258 9.22 -8.33 0.99
N ASP A 259 9.77 -9.12 0.07
CA ASP A 259 11.21 -9.31 -0.17
C ASP A 259 11.94 -8.03 -0.64
N SER A 260 11.36 -6.84 -0.41
CA SER A 260 11.83 -5.55 -0.89
C SER A 260 12.62 -4.78 0.18
N GLY A 261 13.86 -5.20 0.36
CA GLY A 261 14.97 -4.31 0.78
C GLY A 261 15.14 -4.13 2.28
N GLY A 262 16.00 -4.95 2.88
CA GLY A 262 16.59 -4.62 4.18
C GLY A 262 17.29 -3.25 4.11
N ASP A 263 17.18 -2.48 5.20
CA ASP A 263 17.89 -1.21 5.39
C ASP A 263 19.41 -1.43 5.25
N LEU A 264 19.93 -1.14 4.06
CA LEU A 264 21.33 -1.31 3.71
C LEU A 264 22.10 -0.06 4.16
N TRP A 265 22.74 -0.14 5.34
CA TRP A 265 23.64 0.91 5.83
C TRP A 265 24.95 0.89 5.03
N GLN A 266 25.08 1.76 4.03
CA GLN A 266 26.32 1.90 3.24
C GLN A 266 27.12 3.14 3.66
N GLY A 267 28.36 2.93 4.09
CA GLY A 267 29.37 3.99 4.30
C GLY A 267 30.74 3.53 3.79
N THR A 268 31.52 4.44 3.22
CA THR A 268 32.91 4.18 2.80
C THR A 268 33.87 4.82 3.81
N TRP A 269 34.91 4.12 4.24
CA TRP A 269 35.87 4.61 5.25
C TRP A 269 37.31 4.53 4.73
N THR A 270 38.19 5.39 5.25
CA THR A 270 39.65 5.27 5.10
C THR A 270 40.26 5.29 6.50
N LEU A 271 40.79 4.15 6.95
CA LEU A 271 41.48 4.06 8.23
C LEU A 271 42.84 4.77 8.12
N ASN A 272 43.00 5.92 8.78
CA ASN A 272 44.26 6.64 8.81
C ASN A 272 45.00 6.29 10.10
N THR A 273 45.83 5.26 10.08
CA THR A 273 46.70 4.90 11.21
C THR A 273 47.92 5.83 11.27
N GLN A 274 47.69 7.11 11.56
CA GLN A 274 48.77 8.04 11.90
C GLN A 274 48.41 8.88 13.12
N GLU A 275 48.57 8.29 14.30
CA GLU A 275 49.29 8.95 15.40
C GLU A 275 49.73 7.91 16.43
N THR A 276 51.04 7.69 16.54
CA THR A 276 51.63 7.10 17.74
C THR A 276 52.67 8.08 18.27
N ASP A 277 52.25 8.88 19.26
CA ASP A 277 53.18 9.19 20.35
C ASP A 277 53.60 7.82 20.93
N TRP A 278 54.91 7.60 21.08
CA TRP A 278 55.58 6.32 21.42
C TRP A 278 55.96 5.40 20.24
N GLY A 279 56.61 5.94 19.22
CA GLY A 279 57.99 5.56 18.85
C GLY A 279 58.36 4.09 18.54
N ILE A 280 57.44 3.19 18.16
CA ILE A 280 57.79 1.92 17.53
C ILE A 280 56.92 1.70 16.29
N PHE A 281 57.56 1.78 15.12
CA PHE A 281 56.98 1.47 13.82
C PHE A 281 56.75 -0.05 13.76
N ASN A 282 55.49 -0.51 13.69
CA ASN A 282 55.18 -1.91 13.39
C ASN A 282 54.57 -2.01 11.98
N PRO A 283 55.35 -2.38 10.95
CA PRO A 283 54.88 -2.44 9.56
C PRO A 283 54.06 -3.71 9.22
N GLU A 284 53.67 -4.52 10.21
CA GLU A 284 53.04 -5.84 9.98
C GLU A 284 51.52 -5.87 10.14
N LEU A 285 50.84 -4.74 10.38
CA LEU A 285 49.37 -4.72 10.40
C LEU A 285 48.80 -4.35 9.02
N PRO A 286 48.00 -5.22 8.37
CA PRO A 286 47.41 -4.94 7.07
C PRO A 286 46.36 -3.83 7.15
N LEU A 287 46.35 -2.94 6.15
CA LEU A 287 45.33 -1.90 5.97
C LEU A 287 44.08 -2.53 5.33
N TYR A 288 42.94 -2.45 6.02
CA TYR A 288 41.63 -2.82 5.45
C TYR A 288 41.06 -1.64 4.66
N THR A 289 40.46 -1.92 3.50
CA THR A 289 39.97 -0.88 2.56
C THR A 289 38.46 -0.64 2.64
N GLY A 290 37.74 -1.45 3.42
CA GLY A 290 36.35 -1.19 3.79
C GLY A 290 35.76 -2.27 4.70
N SER A 291 34.68 -1.94 5.38
CA SER A 291 33.81 -2.90 6.05
C SER A 291 32.37 -2.44 5.95
N PHE A 292 31.42 -3.35 5.77
CA PHE A 292 30.00 -3.03 5.84
C PHE A 292 29.33 -3.73 7.02
N LEU A 293 28.35 -3.03 7.59
CA LEU A 293 27.49 -3.50 8.67
C LEU A 293 26.09 -3.63 8.08
N GLU A 294 25.52 -4.83 8.11
CA GLU A 294 24.16 -5.10 7.70
C GLU A 294 23.40 -5.65 8.90
N ILE A 295 22.27 -5.03 9.25
CA ILE A 295 21.36 -5.56 10.28
C ILE A 295 20.26 -6.30 9.54
N VAL A 296 20.16 -7.61 9.74
CA VAL A 296 19.12 -8.45 9.16
C VAL A 296 18.34 -9.08 10.31
N GLY A 297 17.16 -8.53 10.62
CA GLY A 297 16.39 -8.90 11.80
C GLY A 297 17.20 -8.72 13.10
N ASN A 298 17.31 -9.77 13.91
CA ASN A 298 18.12 -9.81 15.14
C ASN A 298 19.59 -10.24 14.92
N SER A 299 20.10 -10.15 13.69
CA SER A 299 21.48 -10.51 13.38
C SER A 299 22.27 -9.32 12.87
N LEU A 300 23.49 -9.14 13.41
CA LEU A 300 24.49 -8.27 12.82
C LEU A 300 25.36 -9.09 11.89
N ARG A 301 25.46 -8.65 10.65
CA ARG A 301 26.45 -9.15 9.72
C ARG A 301 27.53 -8.08 9.56
N VAL A 302 28.75 -8.45 9.90
CA VAL A 302 29.92 -7.59 9.73
C VAL A 302 30.81 -8.24 8.68
N VAL A 303 31.07 -7.51 7.60
CA VAL A 303 31.90 -7.99 6.50
C VAL A 303 33.12 -7.10 6.35
N PHE A 304 34.30 -7.70 6.43
CA PHE A 304 35.57 -7.02 6.28
C PHE A 304 36.12 -7.25 4.87
N ILE A 305 36.52 -6.16 4.21
CA ILE A 305 37.05 -6.17 2.84
C ILE A 305 38.51 -5.70 2.85
N ARG A 306 39.40 -6.56 2.36
CA ARG A 306 40.83 -6.26 2.12
C ARG A 306 41.09 -6.39 0.63
N ASP A 307 41.67 -5.36 0.02
CA ASP A 307 42.01 -5.33 -1.42
C ASP A 307 40.87 -5.75 -2.38
N GLY A 308 39.62 -5.42 -2.02
CA GLY A 308 38.43 -5.79 -2.80
C GLY A 308 37.98 -7.25 -2.66
N LEU A 309 38.57 -8.01 -1.73
CA LEU A 309 38.17 -9.37 -1.38
C LEU A 309 37.54 -9.40 0.03
N VAL A 310 36.43 -10.12 0.16
CA VAL A 310 35.78 -10.39 1.45
C VAL A 310 36.64 -11.40 2.22
N GLU A 311 37.21 -10.99 3.35
CA GLU A 311 38.07 -11.88 4.16
C GLU A 311 37.33 -12.58 5.28
N SER A 312 36.32 -11.95 5.85
CA SER A 312 35.46 -12.60 6.82
C SER A 312 34.04 -12.06 6.74
N ASP A 313 33.10 -12.99 6.75
CA ASP A 313 31.66 -12.77 6.87
C ASP A 313 31.24 -13.43 8.18
N THR A 314 30.96 -12.63 9.20
CA THR A 314 30.54 -13.15 10.52
C THR A 314 29.15 -12.62 10.83
N THR A 315 28.22 -13.56 11.03
CA THR A 315 26.87 -13.31 11.52
C THR A 315 26.81 -13.65 13.01
N GLY A 316 26.36 -12.70 13.82
CA GLY A 316 26.08 -12.92 15.25
C GLY A 316 24.61 -12.64 15.55
N THR A 317 23.99 -13.48 16.37
CA THR A 317 22.65 -13.25 16.94
C THR A 317 22.77 -12.46 18.24
N PHE A 318 21.87 -11.50 18.45
CA PHE A 318 21.86 -10.68 19.67
C PHE A 318 21.13 -11.35 20.84
N SER A 319 21.63 -11.12 22.06
CA SER A 319 20.81 -11.07 23.28
C SER A 319 21.23 -9.83 24.09
N VAL A 320 20.25 -9.20 24.75
CA VAL A 320 20.24 -7.82 25.29
C VAL A 320 21.51 -7.39 26.06
N GLU A 321 21.91 -6.13 25.85
CA GLU A 321 22.94 -5.30 26.52
C GLU A 321 24.27 -5.95 26.95
N GLY A 322 25.38 -5.54 26.30
CA GLY A 322 26.74 -5.91 26.73
C GLY A 322 27.32 -7.18 26.09
N THR A 323 26.75 -7.64 25.00
CA THR A 323 27.19 -8.84 24.28
C THR A 323 28.50 -8.55 23.53
N THR A 324 29.55 -9.28 23.90
CA THR A 324 30.81 -9.33 23.17
C THR A 324 30.65 -10.26 21.97
N PHE A 325 31.00 -9.82 20.78
CA PHE A 325 31.25 -10.72 19.66
C PHE A 325 32.75 -11.00 19.56
N THR A 326 33.08 -12.24 19.19
CA THR A 326 34.45 -12.65 18.88
C THR A 326 34.49 -13.14 17.45
N SER A 327 35.32 -12.51 16.62
CA SER A 327 35.64 -13.00 15.28
C SER A 327 37.13 -13.31 15.19
N GLN A 328 37.50 -14.32 14.38
CA GLN A 328 38.90 -14.61 14.08
C GLN A 328 39.22 -14.12 12.68
N ILE A 329 40.16 -13.17 12.58
CA ILE A 329 40.71 -12.71 11.30
C ILE A 329 42.23 -12.94 11.35
N ASP A 330 42.76 -13.65 10.36
CA ASP A 330 44.19 -14.01 10.26
C ASP A 330 44.78 -14.65 11.54
N GLY A 331 43.97 -15.43 12.26
CA GLY A 331 44.38 -16.15 13.47
C GLY A 331 44.44 -15.32 14.76
N GLN A 332 44.02 -14.05 14.71
CA GLN A 332 43.84 -13.22 15.90
C GLN A 332 42.36 -13.12 16.28
N ASN A 333 42.07 -13.18 17.58
CA ASN A 333 40.72 -12.98 18.11
C ASN A 333 40.45 -11.47 18.20
N LEU A 334 39.51 -10.98 17.38
CA LEU A 334 38.93 -9.66 17.53
C LEU A 334 37.74 -9.78 18.48
N VAL A 335 37.83 -9.11 19.64
CA VAL A 335 36.73 -9.01 20.61
C VAL A 335 36.14 -7.61 20.48
N GLY A 336 34.88 -7.51 20.09
CA GLY A 336 34.12 -6.26 20.08
C GLY A 336 32.98 -6.31 21.07
N THR A 337 32.78 -5.24 21.82
CA THR A 337 31.60 -5.04 22.67
C THR A 337 30.74 -3.97 22.02
N TYR A 338 29.43 -4.14 21.98
CA TYR A 338 28.51 -3.06 21.61
C TYR A 338 27.74 -2.58 22.84
N ASN A 339 27.43 -1.28 22.90
CA ASN A 339 26.60 -0.70 23.94
C ASN A 339 25.60 0.28 23.31
N PHE A 340 24.31 -0.06 23.34
CA PHE A 340 23.24 0.86 22.97
C PHE A 340 22.96 1.78 24.15
N GLN A 341 23.67 2.91 24.23
CA GLN A 341 23.29 3.95 25.18
C GLN A 341 22.16 4.79 24.58
N ASN A 342 21.03 4.84 25.29
CA ASN A 342 19.85 5.67 24.99
C ASN A 342 19.19 5.37 23.64
N ASN A 343 18.23 4.44 23.64
CA ASN A 343 17.21 4.20 22.59
C ASN A 343 17.62 4.66 21.17
N ASN A 344 18.39 3.81 20.48
CA ASN A 344 18.62 3.82 19.04
C ASN A 344 19.60 4.83 18.42
N THR A 345 20.55 5.43 19.13
CA THR A 345 21.46 6.40 18.46
C THR A 345 22.96 6.19 18.61
N LYS A 346 23.43 5.13 19.28
CA LYS A 346 24.88 4.90 19.41
C LYS A 346 25.26 3.44 19.32
N VAL A 347 26.22 3.14 18.44
CA VAL A 347 27.01 1.91 18.49
C VAL A 347 28.42 2.36 18.87
N VAL A 348 29.07 1.64 19.78
CA VAL A 348 30.47 1.86 20.14
C VAL A 348 31.12 0.51 19.93
N ILE A 349 32.10 0.41 19.05
CA ILE A 349 32.82 -0.85 18.80
C ILE A 349 34.21 -0.70 19.39
N TYR A 350 34.53 -1.57 20.33
CA TYR A 350 35.87 -1.64 20.92
C TYR A 350 36.70 -2.66 20.16
N TRP A 351 37.99 -2.36 19.94
CA TRP A 351 38.96 -3.32 19.42
C TRP A 351 40.17 -3.27 20.33
N SER A 352 40.63 -4.40 20.85
CA SER A 352 41.95 -4.46 21.47
C SER A 352 42.60 -5.79 21.18
N ALA A 353 43.84 -5.76 20.68
CA ALA A 353 44.71 -6.95 20.69
C ALA A 353 45.15 -7.28 22.13
N GLU A 354 45.33 -6.27 22.99
CA GLU A 354 45.55 -6.39 24.45
C GLU A 354 45.06 -5.12 25.18
N ALA A 355 44.11 -5.29 26.12
CA ALA A 355 43.64 -4.44 27.25
C ALA A 355 43.76 -2.88 27.27
N GLY A 356 43.98 -2.17 26.17
CA GLY A 356 44.13 -0.71 26.19
C GLY A 356 43.85 0.01 24.87
N GLY A 357 42.82 -0.41 24.12
CA GLY A 357 42.46 0.16 22.81
C GLY A 357 41.60 1.42 22.88
N ASP A 358 41.76 2.29 21.88
CA ASP A 358 41.00 3.52 21.68
C ASP A 358 39.48 3.28 21.61
N THR A 359 38.71 4.26 22.10
CA THR A 359 37.25 4.24 22.07
C THR A 359 36.76 5.13 20.94
N GLU A 360 36.25 4.53 19.86
CA GLU A 360 35.51 5.28 18.84
C GLU A 360 34.01 5.20 19.12
N VAL A 361 33.39 6.38 19.18
CA VAL A 361 32.00 6.57 19.58
C VAL A 361 31.20 6.97 18.35
N TYR A 362 30.27 6.13 17.86
CA TYR A 362 29.50 6.40 16.64
C TYR A 362 28.11 6.94 16.96
N ASP A 363 27.84 8.21 16.67
CA ASP A 363 26.49 8.77 16.68
C ASP A 363 25.71 8.33 15.42
N LYS A 364 24.44 7.94 15.60
CA LYS A 364 23.49 7.75 14.51
C LYS A 364 23.30 9.10 13.84
N GLN A 365 23.98 9.31 12.73
CA GLN A 365 23.51 10.30 11.77
C GLN A 365 22.10 9.88 11.37
N THR A 366 21.11 10.72 11.64
CA THR A 366 19.81 10.62 11.00
C THR A 366 20.06 10.47 9.52
N ALA A 367 19.65 9.32 8.95
CA ALA A 367 19.82 9.05 7.53
C ALA A 367 19.31 10.27 6.76
N THR A 368 20.20 10.91 6.02
CA THR A 368 19.83 12.05 5.20
C THR A 368 18.86 11.52 4.13
N PRO A 369 17.64 12.06 4.02
CA PRO A 369 16.65 11.54 3.08
C PRO A 369 17.23 11.45 1.68
N VAL A 370 17.00 10.33 0.99
CA VAL A 370 17.53 10.10 -0.34
C VAL A 370 16.49 10.56 -1.35
N TYR A 371 16.80 11.61 -2.10
CA TYR A 371 15.95 12.08 -3.18
C TYR A 371 16.43 11.54 -4.52
N ALA A 372 15.49 11.19 -5.39
CA ALA A 372 15.79 10.79 -6.77
C ALA A 372 14.83 11.46 -7.75
N PHE A 373 15.36 11.78 -8.94
CA PHE A 373 14.54 12.21 -10.08
C PHE A 373 14.01 10.98 -10.82
N GLY A 374 12.74 11.02 -11.23
CA GLY A 374 12.14 10.03 -12.12
C GLY A 374 12.51 10.27 -13.58
N LEU A 375 11.56 10.08 -14.51
CA LEU A 375 11.74 10.38 -15.93
C LEU A 375 11.25 11.81 -16.25
N PRO A 376 12.13 12.83 -16.24
CA PRO A 376 11.74 14.20 -16.49
C PRO A 376 11.48 14.44 -17.98
N TYR A 377 10.83 15.55 -18.30
CA TYR A 377 10.80 16.05 -19.67
C TYR A 377 10.83 17.57 -19.76
N LEU A 378 11.40 18.06 -20.85
CA LEU A 378 11.22 19.41 -21.34
C LEU A 378 10.76 19.34 -22.78
N GLN A 379 9.53 19.78 -23.06
CA GLN A 379 8.90 19.49 -24.34
C GLN A 379 8.17 20.66 -24.99
N TYR A 380 8.17 20.65 -26.32
CA TYR A 380 7.25 21.45 -27.13
C TYR A 380 6.00 20.64 -27.48
N ARG A 381 4.81 21.18 -27.17
CA ARG A 381 3.53 20.53 -27.41
C ARG A 381 2.71 21.24 -28.47
N VAL A 382 2.15 20.48 -29.39
CA VAL A 382 1.19 20.95 -30.38
C VAL A 382 -0.12 20.20 -30.19
N TYR A 383 -1.22 20.95 -30.19
CA TYR A 383 -2.56 20.44 -29.98
C TYR A 383 -3.39 20.62 -31.25
N GLU A 384 -4.30 19.70 -31.52
CA GLU A 384 -5.19 19.78 -32.68
C GLU A 384 -6.10 21.03 -32.65
N ASN A 385 -6.40 21.54 -31.45
CA ASN A 385 -7.44 22.55 -31.24
C ASN A 385 -6.94 23.93 -30.76
N THR A 386 -5.66 24.11 -30.41
CA THR A 386 -5.20 25.28 -29.62
C THR A 386 -3.73 25.67 -29.84
N THR A 387 -3.30 26.69 -29.10
CA THR A 387 -1.94 27.21 -28.99
C THR A 387 -0.96 26.15 -28.51
N SER A 388 0.19 26.10 -29.16
CA SER A 388 1.33 25.33 -28.68
C SER A 388 1.85 25.87 -27.35
N THR A 389 2.44 25.00 -26.53
CA THR A 389 3.08 25.39 -25.27
C THR A 389 4.39 24.65 -25.08
N TYR A 390 5.32 25.30 -24.39
CA TYR A 390 6.47 24.62 -23.81
C TYR A 390 6.10 24.14 -22.41
N GLN A 391 6.55 22.95 -22.05
CA GLN A 391 6.22 22.35 -20.76
C GLN A 391 7.39 21.54 -20.18
N ALA A 392 7.65 21.75 -18.89
CA ALA A 392 8.53 20.95 -18.06
C ALA A 392 7.74 20.02 -17.14
N TRP A 393 8.29 18.84 -16.85
CA TRP A 393 7.79 17.94 -15.82
C TRP A 393 8.96 17.26 -15.13
N VAL A 394 8.95 17.29 -13.80
CA VAL A 394 10.00 16.73 -12.97
C VAL A 394 9.36 15.85 -11.92
N PRO A 395 9.25 14.54 -12.17
CA PRO A 395 8.82 13.59 -11.16
C PRO A 395 9.98 13.32 -10.20
N MET A 396 9.68 13.15 -8.92
CA MET A 396 10.70 12.89 -7.90
C MET A 396 10.19 11.91 -6.85
N THR A 397 11.12 11.27 -6.17
CA THR A 397 10.86 10.45 -4.98
C THR A 397 11.74 10.89 -3.82
N LYS A 398 11.27 10.63 -2.60
CA LYS A 398 12.00 10.76 -1.34
C LYS A 398 11.94 9.40 -0.65
N ASN A 399 13.10 8.77 -0.44
CA ASN A 399 13.22 7.41 0.07
C ASN A 399 12.37 6.40 -0.72
N ASN A 400 12.41 6.48 -2.06
CA ASN A 400 11.61 5.68 -3.00
C ASN A 400 10.08 5.87 -2.94
N ILE A 401 9.58 6.80 -2.12
CA ILE A 401 8.16 7.18 -2.08
C ILE A 401 7.94 8.42 -2.97
N PRO A 402 6.83 8.54 -3.71
CA PRO A 402 6.51 9.75 -4.46
C PRO A 402 6.63 11.01 -3.60
N ILE A 403 7.35 12.02 -4.11
CA ILE A 403 7.59 13.28 -3.42
C ILE A 403 6.26 13.94 -3.02
N GLN A 404 6.17 14.62 -1.88
CA GLN A 404 5.01 15.47 -1.55
C GLN A 404 5.32 16.94 -1.84
N GLU A 405 4.31 17.76 -2.05
CA GLU A 405 4.51 19.21 -2.26
C GLU A 405 5.26 19.85 -1.08
N THR A 406 4.97 19.40 0.14
CA THR A 406 5.62 19.86 1.39
C THR A 406 7.09 19.47 1.53
N ASP A 407 7.58 18.53 0.72
CA ASP A 407 8.99 18.13 0.74
C ASP A 407 9.89 19.12 -0.01
N ILE A 408 9.32 20.06 -0.76
CA ILE A 408 10.05 21.00 -1.62
C ILE A 408 9.77 22.44 -1.19
N ASN A 409 10.84 23.22 -1.00
CA ASN A 409 10.76 24.64 -0.70
C ASN A 409 10.70 25.50 -1.96
N ASP A 410 11.50 25.14 -2.98
CA ASP A 410 11.58 25.87 -4.25
C ASP A 410 12.02 24.96 -5.39
N ILE A 411 11.55 25.25 -6.61
CA ILE A 411 12.00 24.60 -7.84
C ILE A 411 12.23 25.64 -8.92
N ARG A 412 13.43 25.62 -9.52
CA ARG A 412 13.85 26.60 -10.53
C ARG A 412 14.39 25.87 -11.75
N LEU A 413 14.11 26.40 -12.94
CA LEU A 413 14.73 25.96 -14.19
C LEU A 413 15.74 27.01 -14.64
N LEU A 414 17.01 26.62 -14.78
CA LEU A 414 18.09 27.50 -15.21
C LEU A 414 18.49 27.15 -16.64
N ASP A 415 18.87 28.16 -17.43
CA ASP A 415 19.55 27.96 -18.72
C ASP A 415 21.04 27.61 -18.54
N SER A 416 21.75 27.32 -19.63
CA SER A 416 23.17 26.91 -19.55
C SER A 416 24.13 28.01 -19.06
N VAL A 417 23.67 29.27 -19.00
CA VAL A 417 24.42 30.41 -18.47
C VAL A 417 24.05 30.67 -17.00
N GLY A 418 23.08 29.94 -16.45
CA GLY A 418 22.63 30.04 -15.06
C GLY A 418 21.51 31.06 -14.84
N ASN A 419 20.87 31.57 -15.89
CA ASN A 419 19.71 32.46 -15.72
C ASN A 419 18.48 31.64 -15.34
N VAL A 420 17.73 32.08 -14.32
CA VAL A 420 16.45 31.46 -13.93
C VAL A 420 15.38 31.84 -14.95
N LEU A 421 14.71 30.84 -15.52
CA LEU A 421 13.57 31.02 -16.41
C LEU A 421 12.30 31.28 -15.62
N THR A 422 11.50 32.25 -16.07
CA THR A 422 10.17 32.50 -15.50
C THR A 422 9.14 31.63 -16.18
N SER A 423 8.47 30.76 -15.40
CA SER A 423 7.33 29.98 -15.89
C SER A 423 6.09 30.87 -16.03
N THR A 424 5.19 30.52 -16.94
CA THR A 424 3.86 31.15 -17.06
C THR A 424 2.86 30.57 -16.08
N SER A 425 3.15 29.38 -15.55
CA SER A 425 2.36 28.69 -14.54
C SER A 425 3.18 27.54 -13.97
N GLU A 426 3.01 27.29 -12.68
CA GLU A 426 3.55 26.14 -11.94
C GLU A 426 2.42 25.42 -11.20
N GLN A 427 2.48 24.09 -11.20
CA GLN A 427 1.53 23.24 -10.50
C GLN A 427 2.25 22.00 -9.98
N PHE A 428 1.94 21.60 -8.75
CA PHE A 428 2.23 20.25 -8.27
C PHE A 428 1.08 19.33 -8.69
N LEU A 429 1.40 18.18 -9.29
CA LEU A 429 0.41 17.24 -9.78
C LEU A 429 0.67 15.84 -9.25
N THR A 430 -0.40 15.23 -8.75
CA THR A 430 -0.48 13.81 -8.41
C THR A 430 -1.30 13.09 -9.47
N GLN A 431 -0.77 12.02 -10.04
CA GLN A 431 -1.48 11.17 -10.99
C GLN A 431 -1.33 9.72 -10.60
N THR A 432 -2.45 9.00 -10.59
CA THR A 432 -2.50 7.55 -10.44
C THR A 432 -3.08 6.96 -11.71
N TYR A 433 -2.38 5.99 -12.32
CA TYR A 433 -2.80 5.40 -13.59
C TYR A 433 -2.28 3.97 -13.78
N MET A 434 -2.97 3.21 -14.64
CA MET A 434 -2.46 1.95 -15.19
C MET A 434 -1.57 2.23 -16.42
N PHE A 435 -0.63 1.34 -16.72
CA PHE A 435 0.23 1.45 -17.89
C PHE A 435 0.29 0.13 -18.68
N LEU A 436 0.05 0.21 -19.99
CA LEU A 436 0.18 -0.90 -20.91
C LEU A 436 1.28 -0.63 -21.93
N ASN A 437 2.36 -1.40 -21.87
CA ASN A 437 3.47 -1.28 -22.80
C ASN A 437 3.31 -2.22 -24.00
N CYS A 438 2.83 -1.69 -25.11
CA CYS A 438 2.71 -2.38 -26.40
C CYS A 438 3.85 -2.04 -27.39
N THR A 439 4.97 -1.47 -26.93
CA THR A 439 6.20 -1.45 -27.73
C THR A 439 6.91 -2.81 -27.73
N ALA A 440 6.54 -3.68 -26.79
CA ALA A 440 6.92 -5.09 -26.75
C ALA A 440 5.74 -5.99 -27.17
N THR A 441 6.04 -7.20 -27.63
CA THR A 441 5.05 -8.22 -27.98
C THR A 441 5.31 -9.50 -27.16
N PRO A 442 4.35 -9.99 -26.35
CA PRO A 442 3.02 -9.39 -26.08
C PRO A 442 3.11 -8.05 -25.33
N CYS A 443 2.02 -7.28 -25.33
CA CYS A 443 1.95 -6.08 -24.50
C CYS A 443 2.13 -6.45 -23.02
N VAL A 444 2.86 -5.63 -22.27
CA VAL A 444 3.11 -5.84 -20.84
C VAL A 444 2.30 -4.84 -20.03
N GLN A 445 1.37 -5.35 -19.21
CA GLN A 445 0.63 -4.55 -18.23
C GLN A 445 1.49 -4.27 -17.00
N SER A 446 1.32 -3.08 -16.42
CA SER A 446 2.00 -2.65 -15.21
C SER A 446 1.18 -1.55 -14.50
N GLY A 447 1.42 -1.38 -13.21
CA GLY A 447 0.71 -0.40 -12.35
C GLY A 447 -0.17 -1.08 -11.28
N PRO A 448 -0.86 -0.27 -10.44
CA PRO A 448 -1.00 1.19 -10.56
C PRO A 448 0.32 1.94 -10.32
N TYR A 449 0.57 2.97 -11.13
CA TYR A 449 1.67 3.91 -10.92
C TYR A 449 1.14 5.15 -10.24
N ILE A 450 1.81 5.59 -9.18
CA ILE A 450 1.58 6.88 -8.52
C ILE A 450 2.77 7.78 -8.89
N GLU A 451 2.50 8.82 -9.67
CA GLU A 451 3.51 9.82 -10.03
C GLU A 451 3.14 11.17 -9.44
N HIS A 452 4.07 11.71 -8.66
CA HIS A 452 4.03 13.07 -8.16
C HIS A 452 5.11 13.89 -8.86
N ALA A 453 4.74 15.05 -9.40
CA ALA A 453 5.67 15.86 -10.15
C ALA A 453 5.31 17.34 -10.15
N PHE A 454 6.34 18.14 -10.39
CA PHE A 454 6.19 19.56 -10.68
C PHE A 454 6.01 19.77 -12.17
N LEU A 455 5.01 20.57 -12.51
CA LEU A 455 4.66 20.95 -13.86
C LEU A 455 4.84 22.46 -14.05
N SER A 456 5.68 22.85 -15.01
CA SER A 456 5.87 24.26 -15.36
C SER A 456 5.62 24.50 -16.85
N ASN A 457 4.93 25.58 -17.21
CA ASN A 457 4.74 25.99 -18.62
C ASN A 457 5.57 27.24 -18.95
N PHE A 458 5.96 27.39 -20.22
CA PHE A 458 6.78 28.51 -20.68
C PHE A 458 6.29 29.05 -22.03
N THR A 459 6.58 30.33 -22.30
CA THR A 459 6.31 30.97 -23.59
C THR A 459 7.29 30.55 -24.68
N SER A 460 8.55 30.30 -24.32
CA SER A 460 9.62 29.95 -25.25
C SER A 460 10.73 29.20 -24.53
N LEU A 461 11.26 28.15 -25.16
CA LEU A 461 12.49 27.50 -24.75
C LEU A 461 13.36 27.29 -26.01
N PRO A 462 14.46 28.02 -26.20
CA PRO A 462 15.43 27.72 -27.25
C PRO A 462 16.13 26.38 -27.00
N ALA A 463 16.83 25.85 -28.02
CA ALA A 463 17.70 24.70 -27.82
C ALA A 463 18.83 25.06 -26.84
N ASP A 464 18.95 24.31 -25.76
CA ASP A 464 19.94 24.55 -24.69
C ASP A 464 20.07 23.32 -23.77
N THR A 465 21.00 23.36 -22.83
CA THR A 465 21.01 22.48 -21.65
C THR A 465 20.42 23.25 -20.47
N TYR A 466 19.32 22.75 -19.91
CA TYR A 466 18.65 23.37 -18.78
C TYR A 466 18.92 22.59 -17.48
N SER A 467 18.99 23.26 -16.35
CA SER A 467 19.19 22.63 -15.04
C SER A 467 17.97 22.84 -14.16
N PHE A 468 17.32 21.77 -13.71
CA PHE A 468 16.36 21.85 -12.60
C PHE A 468 17.13 21.92 -11.29
N VAL A 469 16.91 22.98 -10.53
CA VAL A 469 17.45 23.17 -9.19
C VAL A 469 16.29 23.09 -8.21
N VAL A 470 16.33 22.11 -7.30
CA VAL A 470 15.27 21.84 -6.33
C VAL A 470 15.83 22.01 -4.92
N ASP A 471 15.28 22.98 -4.18
CA ASP A 471 15.60 23.17 -2.76
C ASP A 471 14.59 22.37 -1.94
N THR A 472 15.03 21.37 -1.18
CA THR A 472 14.14 20.50 -0.40
C THR A 472 13.87 21.04 1.00
N ALA A 473 12.77 20.62 1.62
CA ALA A 473 12.40 20.93 2.99
C ALA A 473 13.44 20.45 4.01
N ASP A 474 14.16 19.37 3.69
CA ASP A 474 15.25 18.82 4.50
C ASP A 474 16.60 19.56 4.29
N GLY A 475 16.60 20.66 3.54
CA GLY A 475 17.76 21.53 3.34
C GLY A 475 18.75 21.06 2.28
N GLN A 476 18.38 20.08 1.44
CA GLN A 476 19.20 19.64 0.31
C GLN A 476 18.94 20.51 -0.93
N VAL A 477 19.96 20.62 -1.80
CA VAL A 477 19.83 21.26 -3.11
C VAL A 477 20.16 20.21 -4.18
N LEU A 478 19.16 19.85 -4.96
CA LEU A 478 19.26 18.83 -6.00
C LEU A 478 19.38 19.50 -7.36
N ASN A 479 20.23 18.96 -8.24
CA ASN A 479 20.44 19.51 -9.57
C ASN A 479 20.28 18.41 -10.63
N LEU A 480 19.58 18.72 -11.72
CA LEU A 480 19.36 17.82 -12.84
C LEU A 480 19.52 18.57 -14.16
N ASP A 481 20.58 18.26 -14.90
CA ASP A 481 20.85 18.83 -16.22
C ASP A 481 20.12 18.05 -17.32
N MET A 482 19.46 18.78 -18.22
CA MET A 482 18.59 18.24 -19.25
C MET A 482 18.84 18.92 -20.59
N PRO A 483 19.42 18.21 -21.57
CA PRO A 483 19.60 18.74 -22.91
C PRO A 483 18.27 18.78 -23.66
N TYR A 484 17.88 19.97 -24.09
CA TYR A 484 16.71 20.20 -24.92
C TYR A 484 17.13 20.59 -26.35
N PRO A 485 16.81 19.77 -27.36
CA PRO A 485 17.28 19.99 -28.74
C PRO A 485 16.58 21.17 -29.45
N GLY A 486 15.63 21.82 -28.78
CA GLY A 486 14.82 22.90 -29.34
C GLY A 486 13.44 22.44 -29.79
N GLN A 487 12.71 23.39 -30.37
CA GLN A 487 11.35 23.17 -30.84
C GLN A 487 11.30 22.20 -32.02
N LEU A 488 10.52 21.12 -31.86
CA LEU A 488 10.13 20.21 -32.94
C LEU A 488 8.59 20.11 -32.98
N VAL A 489 8.02 20.45 -34.14
CA VAL A 489 6.58 20.32 -34.40
C VAL A 489 6.31 18.90 -34.89
N LEU A 490 5.73 18.06 -34.02
CA LEU A 490 5.32 16.72 -34.43
C LEU A 490 3.93 16.74 -35.09
N PRO A 491 3.68 15.87 -36.08
CA PRO A 491 2.36 15.70 -36.66
C PRO A 491 1.37 15.14 -35.63
N ILE A 492 0.09 15.46 -35.80
CA ILE A 492 -0.99 15.04 -34.91
C ILE A 492 -1.84 13.97 -35.60
N VAL A 493 -2.17 12.90 -34.89
CA VAL A 493 -3.19 11.95 -35.33
C VAL A 493 -4.54 12.67 -35.28
N ALA A 494 -5.18 12.86 -36.43
CA ALA A 494 -6.44 13.60 -36.49
C ALA A 494 -7.54 12.87 -35.72
N SER A 495 -8.19 13.57 -34.81
CA SER A 495 -9.32 13.05 -34.03
C SER A 495 -10.45 12.51 -34.90
N SER A 496 -10.65 13.07 -36.09
CA SER A 496 -11.63 12.59 -37.07
C SER A 496 -11.33 11.18 -37.63
N SER A 497 -10.12 10.67 -37.44
CA SER A 497 -9.73 9.31 -37.85
C SER A 497 -9.82 8.29 -36.72
N MET A 498 -10.03 8.74 -35.48
CA MET A 498 -10.03 7.90 -34.30
C MET A 498 -11.40 7.26 -34.08
N LEU A 499 -11.43 5.94 -33.90
CA LEU A 499 -12.63 5.15 -33.69
C LEU A 499 -12.46 4.22 -32.49
N SER A 500 -13.51 4.08 -31.69
CA SER A 500 -13.60 3.12 -30.58
C SER A 500 -14.78 2.18 -30.80
N THR A 501 -14.57 0.87 -30.65
CA THR A 501 -15.61 -0.15 -30.78
C THR A 501 -15.42 -1.21 -29.70
N TRP A 502 -16.51 -1.68 -29.11
CA TRP A 502 -16.48 -2.80 -28.16
C TRP A 502 -16.54 -4.14 -28.91
N VAL A 503 -15.68 -5.07 -28.52
CA VAL A 503 -15.64 -6.45 -29.05
C VAL A 503 -15.86 -7.40 -27.88
N GLY A 504 -17.12 -7.71 -27.61
CA GLY A 504 -17.48 -8.31 -26.32
C GLY A 504 -17.30 -7.26 -25.22
N ASN A 505 -16.51 -7.59 -24.19
CA ASN A 505 -16.18 -6.66 -23.10
C ASN A 505 -14.83 -5.94 -23.31
N ASP A 506 -14.13 -6.21 -24.40
CA ASP A 506 -12.85 -5.57 -24.70
C ASP A 506 -13.06 -4.28 -25.51
N LEU A 507 -12.18 -3.31 -25.31
CA LEU A 507 -12.22 -2.03 -26.04
C LEU A 507 -11.19 -2.04 -27.17
N ALA A 508 -11.66 -2.01 -28.41
CA ALA A 508 -10.83 -1.85 -29.59
C ALA A 508 -10.76 -0.38 -30.02
N LEU A 509 -9.55 0.17 -30.08
CA LEU A 509 -9.25 1.53 -30.53
C LEU A 509 -8.52 1.46 -31.87
N SER A 510 -8.84 2.37 -32.80
CA SER A 510 -8.17 2.47 -34.10
C SER A 510 -8.05 3.92 -34.58
N TRP A 511 -7.04 4.21 -35.40
CA TRP A 511 -6.78 5.54 -35.95
C TRP A 511 -6.00 5.46 -37.26
N VAL A 512 -5.81 6.59 -37.94
CA VAL A 512 -4.97 6.69 -39.14
C VAL A 512 -3.73 7.53 -38.84
N ASN A 513 -2.55 6.92 -38.98
CA ASN A 513 -1.27 7.61 -38.82
C ASN A 513 -1.04 8.60 -39.98
N PRO A 514 -0.68 9.86 -39.70
CA PRO A 514 -0.41 10.87 -40.72
C PRO A 514 1.01 10.71 -41.33
N THR A 515 1.30 9.54 -41.93
CA THR A 515 2.65 9.15 -42.37
C THR A 515 3.27 10.08 -43.42
N ASP A 516 2.44 10.80 -44.16
CA ASP A 516 2.88 11.76 -45.18
C ASP A 516 3.15 13.18 -44.61
N SER A 517 2.91 13.38 -43.31
CA SER A 517 3.12 14.68 -42.66
C SER A 517 4.60 14.94 -42.37
N THR A 518 4.96 16.22 -42.39
CA THR A 518 6.29 16.68 -41.98
C THR A 518 6.63 16.18 -40.57
N ASN A 519 7.87 15.73 -40.39
CA ASN A 519 8.42 15.18 -39.14
C ASN A 519 7.74 13.88 -38.63
N TRP A 520 6.96 13.17 -39.44
CA TRP A 520 6.49 11.83 -39.04
C TRP A 520 7.66 10.86 -38.81
N SER A 521 8.76 11.00 -39.57
CA SER A 521 9.99 10.24 -39.37
C SER A 521 10.65 10.45 -38.00
N GLU A 522 10.32 11.55 -37.32
CA GLU A 522 10.83 11.89 -35.99
C GLU A 522 9.92 11.36 -34.86
N VAL A 523 8.81 10.69 -35.19
CA VAL A 523 7.93 10.07 -34.19
C VAL A 523 8.51 8.72 -33.80
N ASP A 524 9.01 8.62 -32.57
CA ASP A 524 9.59 7.39 -32.01
C ASP A 524 8.55 6.50 -31.32
N GLN A 525 7.46 7.10 -30.84
CA GLN A 525 6.42 6.40 -30.08
C GLN A 525 5.05 7.06 -30.25
N LEU A 526 4.01 6.24 -30.25
CA LEU A 526 2.64 6.67 -29.99
C LEU A 526 2.29 6.41 -28.53
N ARG A 527 1.54 7.33 -27.91
CA ARG A 527 0.93 7.10 -26.59
C ARG A 527 -0.55 7.38 -26.61
N ILE A 528 -1.35 6.41 -26.20
CA ILE A 528 -2.78 6.59 -25.98
C ILE A 528 -3.03 6.95 -24.52
N ARG A 529 -3.99 7.83 -24.27
CA ARG A 529 -4.54 8.11 -22.93
C ARG A 529 -6.02 7.78 -22.94
N LEU A 530 -6.46 6.97 -21.98
CA LEU A 530 -7.88 6.85 -21.64
C LEU A 530 -8.14 7.73 -20.42
N LEU A 531 -9.27 8.43 -20.46
CA LEU A 531 -9.68 9.37 -19.44
C LEU A 531 -11.09 9.05 -18.95
N ASP A 532 -11.30 9.28 -17.67
CA ASP A 532 -12.60 9.17 -17.02
C ASP A 532 -13.51 10.38 -17.33
N SER A 533 -14.70 10.47 -16.72
CA SER A 533 -15.64 11.56 -17.00
C SER A 533 -15.19 12.91 -16.43
N SER A 534 -14.33 12.91 -15.41
CA SER A 534 -13.69 14.12 -14.86
C SER A 534 -12.55 14.65 -15.74
N GLY A 535 -12.07 13.83 -16.67
CA GLY A 535 -10.90 14.12 -17.51
C GLY A 535 -9.57 13.76 -16.85
N LYS A 536 -9.59 12.96 -15.77
CA LYS A 536 -8.41 12.31 -15.19
C LYS A 536 -7.95 11.19 -16.11
N VAL A 537 -6.64 11.04 -16.27
CA VAL A 537 -6.08 9.90 -17.02
C VAL A 537 -6.06 8.69 -16.12
N VAL A 538 -6.58 7.58 -16.62
CA VAL A 538 -6.63 6.31 -15.87
C VAL A 538 -5.79 5.21 -16.50
N LEU A 539 -5.50 5.30 -17.80
CA LEU A 539 -4.63 4.34 -18.50
C LEU A 539 -3.78 5.05 -19.56
N PHE A 540 -2.49 4.76 -19.55
CA PHE A 540 -1.57 5.07 -20.64
C PHE A 540 -1.19 3.82 -21.41
N ILE A 541 -1.13 3.91 -22.74
CA ILE A 541 -0.69 2.80 -23.61
C ILE A 541 0.43 3.29 -24.49
N SER A 542 1.61 2.67 -24.42
CA SER A 542 2.77 3.03 -25.26
C SER A 542 2.90 2.06 -26.43
N MET A 543 3.12 2.58 -27.64
CA MET A 543 3.04 1.81 -28.87
C MET A 543 4.07 2.25 -29.91
N SER A 544 4.40 1.35 -30.84
CA SER A 544 5.21 1.67 -32.02
C SER A 544 4.55 2.76 -32.89
N PRO A 545 5.32 3.65 -33.54
CA PRO A 545 4.82 4.61 -34.54
C PRO A 545 4.04 3.96 -35.68
N THR A 546 4.32 2.70 -36.01
CA THR A 546 3.64 1.99 -37.10
C THR A 546 2.28 1.45 -36.71
N ALA A 547 1.94 1.42 -35.41
CA ALA A 547 0.69 0.86 -34.95
C ALA A 547 -0.47 1.82 -35.21
N ASN A 548 -1.63 1.26 -35.56
CA ASN A 548 -2.85 1.99 -35.93
C ASN A 548 -4.11 1.45 -35.23
N ASN A 549 -3.95 0.47 -34.35
CA ASN A 549 -5.02 -0.08 -33.53
C ASN A 549 -4.45 -0.75 -32.27
N VAL A 550 -5.29 -0.89 -31.24
CA VAL A 550 -5.02 -1.69 -30.04
C VAL A 550 -6.35 -2.22 -29.49
N THR A 551 -6.33 -3.44 -28.95
CA THR A 551 -7.43 -4.00 -28.16
C THR A 551 -6.99 -4.07 -26.70
N ILE A 552 -7.83 -3.55 -25.81
CA ILE A 552 -7.59 -3.49 -24.37
C ILE A 552 -8.54 -4.48 -23.71
N ASP A 553 -7.97 -5.41 -22.95
CA ASP A 553 -8.72 -6.44 -22.22
C ASP A 553 -9.62 -5.83 -21.14
N ASN A 554 -10.82 -6.40 -20.98
CA ASN A 554 -11.80 -5.96 -19.99
C ASN A 554 -11.25 -5.84 -18.56
N ASN A 555 -10.41 -6.77 -18.11
CA ASN A 555 -9.85 -6.73 -16.75
C ASN A 555 -9.03 -5.46 -16.53
N LEU A 556 -8.17 -5.10 -17.49
CA LEU A 556 -7.39 -3.87 -17.43
C LEU A 556 -8.29 -2.61 -17.50
N LEU A 557 -9.37 -2.65 -18.30
CA LEU A 557 -10.33 -1.54 -18.37
C LEU A 557 -11.04 -1.31 -17.04
N VAL A 558 -11.45 -2.38 -16.36
CA VAL A 558 -12.07 -2.31 -15.03
C VAL A 558 -11.10 -1.74 -14.01
N GLN A 559 -9.86 -2.26 -13.96
CA GLN A 559 -8.81 -1.76 -13.06
C GLN A 559 -8.51 -0.28 -13.31
N ALA A 560 -8.33 0.12 -14.57
CA ALA A 560 -8.10 1.51 -14.92
C ALA A 560 -9.29 2.41 -14.52
N ALA A 561 -10.51 2.04 -14.88
CA ALA A 561 -11.70 2.80 -14.52
C ALA A 561 -11.83 2.98 -12.99
N GLY A 562 -11.47 1.95 -12.21
CA GLY A 562 -11.45 2.01 -10.75
C GLY A 562 -10.47 3.02 -10.15
N LEU A 563 -9.43 3.44 -10.88
CA LEU A 563 -8.56 4.54 -10.46
C LEU A 563 -9.20 5.93 -10.64
N GLY A 564 -10.30 6.03 -11.40
CA GLY A 564 -11.03 7.26 -11.67
C GLY A 564 -12.39 7.29 -11.00
N ASP A 565 -13.43 7.63 -11.76
CA ASP A 565 -14.83 7.64 -11.33
C ASP A 565 -15.60 6.38 -11.76
N PHE A 566 -14.89 5.27 -11.99
CA PHE A 566 -15.42 4.01 -12.54
C PHE A 566 -16.02 4.14 -13.94
N THR A 567 -15.75 5.24 -14.66
CA THR A 567 -16.16 5.41 -16.06
C THR A 567 -14.96 5.63 -16.99
N LEU A 568 -15.16 5.28 -18.27
CA LEU A 568 -14.24 5.60 -19.36
C LEU A 568 -14.99 6.48 -20.34
N SER A 569 -14.62 7.76 -20.42
CA SER A 569 -15.38 8.76 -21.17
C SER A 569 -14.73 9.10 -22.51
N THR A 570 -13.43 9.38 -22.51
CA THR A 570 -12.73 9.87 -23.70
C THR A 570 -11.34 9.28 -23.83
N TRP A 571 -10.78 9.35 -25.03
CA TRP A 571 -9.39 8.99 -25.28
C TRP A 571 -8.72 9.92 -26.29
N GLU A 572 -7.39 10.00 -26.22
CA GLU A 572 -6.56 10.79 -27.15
C GLU A 572 -5.31 9.99 -27.57
N VAL A 573 -4.76 10.33 -28.74
CA VAL A 573 -3.47 9.81 -29.24
C VAL A 573 -2.43 10.92 -29.19
N GLN A 574 -1.23 10.57 -28.72
CA GLN A 574 -0.07 11.43 -28.67
C GLN A 574 1.04 10.88 -29.57
N THR A 575 1.59 11.70 -30.45
CA THR A 575 2.89 11.43 -31.10
C THR A 575 4.01 11.94 -30.21
N ARG A 576 5.11 11.19 -30.12
CA ARG A 576 6.23 11.53 -29.23
C ARG A 576 7.57 11.34 -29.93
N ALA A 577 8.48 12.27 -29.68
CA ALA A 577 9.89 12.15 -30.01
C ALA A 577 10.71 12.13 -28.71
N TYR A 578 11.74 11.30 -28.70
CA TYR A 578 12.67 11.12 -27.59
C TYR A 578 14.09 11.42 -28.06
N ASN A 579 14.91 12.00 -27.19
CA ASN A 579 16.32 12.18 -27.48
C ASN A 579 17.13 10.94 -27.07
N ALA A 580 18.46 10.99 -27.26
CA ALA A 580 19.37 9.90 -26.90
C ALA A 580 19.37 9.53 -25.41
N ASN A 581 18.89 10.42 -24.53
CA ASN A 581 18.78 10.19 -23.08
C ASN A 581 17.36 9.71 -22.69
N ASN A 582 16.55 9.28 -23.66
CA ASN A 582 15.17 8.85 -23.45
C ASN A 582 14.26 9.95 -22.83
N MET A 583 14.60 11.23 -23.05
CA MET A 583 13.76 12.36 -22.63
C MET A 583 12.75 12.70 -23.74
N ASN A 584 11.46 12.72 -23.42
CA ASN A 584 10.42 13.13 -24.37
C ASN A 584 10.48 14.64 -24.61
N PHE A 585 10.99 15.10 -25.74
CA PHE A 585 11.22 16.54 -26.00
C PHE A 585 10.20 17.19 -26.93
N ALA A 586 9.36 16.40 -27.60
CA ALA A 586 8.29 16.92 -28.45
C ALA A 586 7.07 16.01 -28.41
N ARG A 587 5.89 16.64 -28.58
CA ARG A 587 4.62 15.94 -28.56
C ARG A 587 3.56 16.59 -29.46
N GLY A 588 2.90 15.79 -30.28
CA GLY A 588 1.63 16.16 -30.92
C GLY A 588 0.48 15.49 -30.19
N ILE A 589 -0.63 16.20 -29.97
CA ILE A 589 -1.77 15.73 -29.17
C ILE A 589 -3.06 15.90 -29.97
N SER A 590 -3.77 14.79 -30.20
CA SER A 590 -5.09 14.80 -30.83
C SER A 590 -6.15 15.46 -29.95
N PHE A 591 -7.27 15.87 -30.54
CA PHE A 591 -8.47 16.12 -29.75
C PHE A 591 -8.95 14.81 -29.10
N ARG A 592 -9.57 14.95 -27.92
CA ARG A 592 -10.19 13.82 -27.22
C ARG A 592 -11.44 13.39 -27.95
N VAL A 593 -11.58 12.10 -28.23
CA VAL A 593 -12.80 11.54 -28.80
C VAL A 593 -13.53 10.71 -27.76
N ALA A 594 -14.85 10.71 -27.82
CA ALA A 594 -15.67 9.91 -26.91
C ALA A 594 -15.42 8.42 -27.14
N ILE A 595 -15.39 7.65 -26.06
CA ILE A 595 -15.46 6.19 -26.11
C ILE A 595 -16.93 5.83 -26.37
N ALA A 596 -17.19 5.02 -27.39
CA ALA A 596 -18.54 4.52 -27.67
C ALA A 596 -19.09 3.77 -26.44
N THR A 597 -20.40 3.83 -26.19
CA THR A 597 -21.01 3.00 -25.15
C THR A 597 -20.95 1.52 -25.55
N PRO A 598 -20.71 0.59 -24.62
CA PRO A 598 -20.74 -0.87 -24.87
C PRO A 598 -22.01 -1.36 -25.57
#